data_AF-A0A7C2W6P7-F1
#
_entry.id   AF-A0A7C2W6P7-F1
#
_cell.length_a   1.000
_cell.length_b   1.000
_cell.length_c   1.000
_cell.angle_alpha   90.00
_cell.angle_beta   90.00
_cell.angle_gamma   90.00
#
_symmetry.space_group_name_H-M   'P 1'
#
loop_
_entity.id
_entity.type
_entity.pdbx_description
1 polymer ?
#
loop_
_entity_poly.entity_id
_entity_poly.type
_entity_poly.pdbx_seq_one_letter_code
_entity_poly.pdbx_strand_id
1 'polypeptide(L)'
;LTLAPLRFQNFKISPYHLYGNRFTITIRSISHTITETKERVEKILAELNAFGGIPNFYGHQRFGTIRPITHLVGKEIVKGNFEMAVMTYLALPHEFEHERAREAREKLMKTRNFEWALENFPRHLKYEILMLKHLSKNPNDYIGALRKLPLQLRRLFTQAYQSYLFNRFLSERIRRKISLKEPQIGDYIVYVDQRGLPTQYSAKVAEQNLEEIQSLTEKGKVRVAIPIIGYKQQPSEGIQGEIEKEILEKEGIKPQDFYVKDMREASAKGELRAALTPLIDFSYEKPCRDSANPSKRMLECSFILQRGSYATVFLRELMKPRNLIEAGF
;
A
#
# COMPACT_ATOMS: atom_id res chain seq x y z
N LEU A 1 25.98 12.25 2.11
CA LEU A 1 24.76 13.06 2.33
C LEU A 1 25.10 14.49 1.96
N THR A 2 24.37 15.09 1.03
CA THR A 2 24.57 16.51 0.65
C THR A 2 23.43 17.31 1.27
N LEU A 3 23.76 18.33 2.06
CA LEU A 3 22.78 19.24 2.67
C LEU A 3 23.00 20.64 2.11
N ALA A 4 21.95 21.22 1.52
CA ALA A 4 21.96 22.58 0.99
C ALA A 4 20.77 23.35 1.58
N PRO A 5 21.00 24.43 2.36
CA PRO A 5 19.91 25.25 2.88
C PRO A 5 19.22 25.98 1.73
N LEU A 6 17.89 25.82 1.61
CA LEU A 6 17.12 26.43 0.53
C LEU A 6 16.57 27.82 0.89
N ARG A 7 15.94 27.95 2.06
CA ARG A 7 15.34 29.20 2.55
C ARG A 7 14.89 29.06 4.01
N PHE A 8 14.69 30.20 4.67
CA PHE A 8 14.01 30.27 5.96
C PHE A 8 12.48 30.24 5.79
N GLN A 9 11.78 29.70 6.78
CA GLN A 9 10.31 29.63 6.83
C GLN A 9 9.84 29.77 8.28
N ASN A 10 8.73 30.46 8.47
CA ASN A 10 8.13 30.70 9.78
C ASN A 10 7.12 29.60 10.19
N PHE A 11 7.01 28.54 9.40
CA PHE A 11 6.15 27.38 9.70
C PHE A 11 6.93 26.07 9.57
N LYS A 12 6.49 25.06 10.33
CA LYS A 12 7.07 23.72 10.30
C LYS A 12 6.68 23.00 9.01
N ILE A 13 7.66 22.53 8.25
CA ILE A 13 7.41 21.64 7.11
C ILE A 13 6.88 20.30 7.64
N SER A 14 5.80 19.80 7.03
CA SER A 14 5.20 18.52 7.35
C SER A 14 4.82 17.78 6.04
N PRO A 15 4.52 16.48 6.10
CA PRO A 15 4.05 15.72 4.94
C PRO A 15 2.81 16.32 4.25
N TYR A 16 2.04 17.16 4.95
CA TYR A 16 0.88 17.86 4.39
C TYR A 16 1.24 18.84 3.27
N HIS A 17 2.47 19.36 3.22
CA HIS A 17 2.91 20.29 2.18
C HIS A 17 3.40 19.57 0.90
N LEU A 18 3.54 18.24 0.93
CA LEU A 18 3.99 17.48 -0.23
C LEU A 18 2.84 17.32 -1.23
N TYR A 19 3.08 17.77 -2.47
CA TYR A 19 2.19 17.49 -3.60
C TYR A 19 2.35 16.04 -4.09
N GLY A 20 3.59 15.63 -4.32
CA GLY A 20 3.94 14.36 -4.92
C GLY A 20 5.43 14.28 -5.16
N ASN A 21 5.87 13.27 -5.89
CA ASN A 21 7.27 13.09 -6.27
C ASN A 21 7.37 12.97 -7.79
N ARG A 22 8.41 13.59 -8.36
CA ARG A 22 8.85 13.33 -9.74
C ARG A 22 9.81 12.15 -9.70
N PHE A 23 9.54 11.16 -10.52
CA PHE A 23 10.37 9.97 -10.68
C PHE A 23 11.04 10.03 -12.04
N THR A 24 12.32 9.69 -12.10
CA THR A 24 13.05 9.37 -13.34
C THR A 24 13.57 7.95 -13.17
N ILE A 25 13.12 7.04 -14.03
CA ILE A 25 13.35 5.59 -13.88
C ILE A 25 13.82 5.02 -15.20
N THR A 26 14.94 4.30 -15.15
CA THR A 26 15.44 3.49 -16.27
C THR A 26 15.00 2.05 -16.11
N ILE A 27 14.12 1.58 -17.01
CA ILE A 27 13.76 0.17 -17.14
C ILE A 27 14.79 -0.49 -18.04
N ARG A 28 15.48 -1.52 -17.52
CA ARG A 28 16.58 -2.22 -18.20
C ARG A 28 16.19 -3.62 -18.62
N SER A 29 17.09 -4.30 -19.34
CA SER A 29 16.93 -5.70 -19.74
C SER A 29 15.67 -5.99 -20.59
N ILE A 30 15.19 -5.00 -21.35
CA ILE A 30 14.02 -5.14 -22.22
C ILE A 30 14.39 -6.04 -23.41
N SER A 31 13.62 -7.12 -23.58
CA SER A 31 13.87 -8.12 -24.64
C SER A 31 13.30 -7.71 -26.00
N HIS A 32 12.28 -6.85 -26.00
CA HIS A 32 11.60 -6.34 -27.19
C HIS A 32 12.51 -5.46 -28.06
N THR A 33 12.15 -5.35 -29.34
CA THR A 33 12.78 -4.37 -30.24
C THR A 33 12.44 -2.93 -29.80
N ILE A 34 13.16 -1.95 -30.32
CA ILE A 34 12.90 -0.53 -30.02
C ILE A 34 11.48 -0.15 -30.43
N THR A 35 11.06 -0.57 -31.63
CA THR A 35 9.72 -0.30 -32.17
C THR A 35 8.64 -0.95 -31.33
N GLU A 36 8.76 -2.25 -31.03
CA GLU A 36 7.80 -2.95 -30.15
C GLU A 36 7.71 -2.32 -28.77
N THR A 37 8.84 -1.91 -28.18
CA THR A 37 8.85 -1.27 -26.87
C THR A 37 8.05 0.03 -26.90
N LYS A 38 8.24 0.84 -27.94
CA LYS A 38 7.52 2.10 -28.14
C LYS A 38 6.01 1.86 -28.26
N GLU A 39 5.60 0.98 -29.16
CA GLU A 39 4.18 0.65 -29.39
C GLU A 39 3.49 0.16 -28.12
N ARG A 40 4.16 -0.67 -27.32
CA ARG A 40 3.63 -1.18 -26.05
C ARG A 40 3.44 -0.08 -25.02
N VAL A 41 4.42 0.83 -24.87
CA VAL A 41 4.32 1.97 -23.96
C VAL A 41 3.13 2.85 -24.35
N GLU A 42 3.05 3.24 -25.62
CA GLU A 42 1.98 4.11 -26.14
C GLU A 42 0.60 3.46 -25.97
N LYS A 43 0.49 2.15 -26.24
CA LYS A 43 -0.75 1.39 -26.01
C LYS A 43 -1.16 1.40 -24.54
N ILE A 44 -0.23 1.14 -23.61
CA ILE A 44 -0.53 1.10 -22.17
C ILE A 44 -0.96 2.49 -21.67
N LEU A 45 -0.33 3.56 -22.14
CA LEU A 45 -0.73 4.93 -21.79
C LEU A 45 -2.14 5.25 -22.29
N ALA A 46 -2.48 4.83 -23.52
CA ALA A 46 -3.83 4.98 -24.04
C ALA A 46 -4.86 4.19 -23.23
N GLU A 47 -4.55 2.94 -22.86
CA GLU A 47 -5.38 2.10 -21.99
C GLU A 47 -5.61 2.77 -20.62
N LEU A 48 -4.55 3.27 -19.97
CA LEU A 48 -4.64 3.94 -18.67
C LEU A 48 -5.44 5.24 -18.75
N ASN A 49 -5.28 6.01 -19.82
CA ASN A 49 -6.05 7.25 -20.02
C ASN A 49 -7.54 6.94 -20.23
N ALA A 50 -7.86 5.95 -21.07
CA ALA A 50 -9.24 5.49 -21.27
C ALA A 50 -9.85 4.92 -19.98
N PHE A 51 -9.03 4.29 -19.14
CA PHE A 51 -9.43 3.78 -17.83
C PHE A 51 -9.64 4.89 -16.77
N GLY A 52 -9.20 6.12 -17.05
CA GLY A 52 -9.32 7.28 -16.16
C GLY A 52 -8.13 7.52 -15.24
N GLY A 53 -7.04 6.75 -15.39
CA GLY A 53 -5.82 6.87 -14.61
C GLY A 53 -5.27 5.53 -14.14
N ILE A 54 -4.37 5.57 -13.15
CA ILE A 54 -3.75 4.38 -12.58
C ILE A 54 -4.59 3.90 -11.38
N PRO A 55 -5.00 2.62 -11.31
CA PRO A 55 -5.58 2.04 -10.10
C PRO A 55 -4.69 2.28 -8.88
N ASN A 56 -5.22 2.95 -7.86
CA ASN A 56 -4.40 3.53 -6.79
C ASN A 56 -4.06 2.54 -5.66
N PHE A 57 -3.58 1.35 -6.04
CA PHE A 57 -3.18 0.29 -5.12
C PHE A 57 -2.08 0.75 -4.15
N TYR A 58 -2.02 0.11 -2.99
CA TYR A 58 -0.83 0.09 -2.16
C TYR A 58 0.20 -0.87 -2.75
N GLY A 59 1.41 -0.37 -3.03
CA GLY A 59 2.52 -1.19 -3.55
C GLY A 59 3.02 -2.21 -2.54
N HIS A 60 3.70 -3.26 -3.02
CA HIS A 60 4.17 -4.38 -2.18
C HIS A 60 5.08 -3.92 -1.02
N GLN A 61 5.83 -2.82 -1.21
CA GLN A 61 6.67 -2.18 -0.20
C GLN A 61 5.91 -1.81 1.09
N ARG A 62 4.60 -1.54 0.98
CA ARG A 62 3.73 -1.27 2.13
C ARG A 62 3.59 -2.46 3.07
N PHE A 63 3.75 -3.67 2.55
CA PHE A 63 3.60 -4.92 3.29
C PHE A 63 4.94 -5.50 3.75
N GLY A 64 6.05 -4.97 3.22
CA GLY A 64 7.43 -5.44 3.41
C GLY A 64 7.94 -6.12 2.15
N THR A 65 9.08 -5.68 1.63
CA THR A 65 9.65 -6.21 0.37
C THR A 65 10.24 -7.61 0.54
N ILE A 66 11.06 -7.82 1.57
CA ILE A 66 11.69 -9.13 1.83
C ILE A 66 10.69 -10.09 2.49
N ARG A 67 9.90 -9.57 3.44
CA ARG A 67 8.90 -10.30 4.21
C ARG A 67 7.57 -9.54 4.16
N PRO A 68 6.64 -9.90 3.27
CA PRO A 68 5.36 -9.21 3.12
C PRO A 68 4.36 -9.55 4.24
N ILE A 69 4.78 -9.46 5.51
CA ILE A 69 4.00 -9.93 6.66
C ILE A 69 3.27 -8.81 7.41
N THR A 70 3.53 -7.54 7.09
CA THR A 70 3.08 -6.40 7.90
C THR A 70 1.55 -6.35 8.04
N HIS A 71 0.83 -6.70 6.98
CA HIS A 71 -0.63 -6.79 6.99
C HIS A 71 -1.16 -8.04 7.73
N LEU A 72 -0.40 -9.13 7.75
CA LEU A 72 -0.75 -10.34 8.50
C LEU A 72 -0.67 -10.07 10.01
N VAL A 73 0.41 -9.41 10.45
CA VAL A 73 0.53 -8.93 11.84
C VAL A 73 -0.61 -7.98 12.19
N GLY A 74 -0.94 -7.06 11.28
CA GLY A 74 -2.06 -6.13 11.44
C GLY A 74 -3.42 -6.82 11.57
N LYS A 75 -3.67 -7.86 10.77
CA LYS A 75 -4.88 -8.67 10.83
C LYS A 75 -5.06 -9.30 12.21
N GLU A 76 -4.01 -9.92 12.73
CA GLU A 76 -4.07 -10.56 14.04
C GLU A 76 -4.25 -9.54 15.18
N ILE A 77 -3.63 -8.36 15.08
CA ILE A 77 -3.86 -7.25 16.03
C ILE A 77 -5.32 -6.82 16.02
N VAL A 78 -5.92 -6.63 14.84
CA VAL A 78 -7.33 -6.22 14.69
C VAL A 78 -8.28 -7.28 15.25
N LYS A 79 -7.95 -8.56 15.10
CA LYS A 79 -8.72 -9.68 15.67
C LYS A 79 -8.52 -9.88 17.18
N GLY A 80 -7.60 -9.14 17.81
CA GLY A 80 -7.24 -9.33 19.22
C GLY A 80 -6.33 -10.54 19.48
N ASN A 81 -5.84 -11.21 18.43
CA ASN A 81 -4.96 -12.38 18.51
C ASN A 81 -3.49 -11.95 18.69
N PHE A 82 -3.17 -11.28 19.79
CA PHE A 82 -1.84 -10.69 20.00
C PHE A 82 -0.70 -11.72 20.02
N GLU A 83 -0.95 -12.93 20.52
CA GLU A 83 0.00 -14.04 20.43
C GLU A 83 0.37 -14.33 18.97
N MET A 84 -0.65 -14.52 18.12
CA MET A 84 -0.43 -14.82 16.71
C MET A 84 0.22 -13.64 15.97
N ALA A 85 -0.12 -12.40 16.34
CA ALA A 85 0.53 -11.20 15.80
C ALA A 85 2.04 -11.20 16.10
N VAL A 86 2.41 -11.46 17.35
CA VAL A 86 3.81 -11.55 17.78
C VAL A 86 4.53 -12.71 17.11
N MET A 87 3.91 -13.89 17.07
CA MET A 87 4.50 -15.07 16.44
C MET A 87 4.65 -14.91 14.93
N THR A 88 3.72 -14.23 14.27
CA THR A 88 3.83 -13.90 12.84
C THR A 88 5.01 -12.95 12.60
N TYR A 89 5.15 -11.90 13.42
CA TYR A 89 6.26 -10.97 13.30
C TYR A 89 7.63 -11.64 13.54
N LEU A 90 7.74 -12.41 14.63
CA LEU A 90 8.98 -13.02 15.09
C LEU A 90 9.35 -14.30 14.35
N ALA A 91 8.38 -15.14 13.97
CA ALA A 91 8.64 -16.54 13.66
C ALA A 91 8.15 -17.01 12.29
N LEU A 92 7.35 -16.23 11.55
CA LEU A 92 6.92 -16.62 10.20
C LEU A 92 8.10 -16.52 9.20
N PRO A 93 8.68 -17.62 8.71
CA PRO A 93 9.80 -17.54 7.76
C PRO A 93 9.34 -17.02 6.40
N HIS A 94 10.28 -16.43 5.65
CA HIS A 94 10.09 -16.13 4.23
C HIS A 94 11.26 -16.64 3.39
N GLU A 95 10.98 -17.05 2.16
CA GLU A 95 11.97 -17.70 1.28
C GLU A 95 13.15 -16.78 0.91
N PHE A 96 12.89 -15.48 0.75
CA PHE A 96 13.90 -14.46 0.40
C PHE A 96 14.67 -13.89 1.60
N GLU A 97 14.43 -14.39 2.82
CA GLU A 97 15.26 -14.04 3.96
C GLU A 97 16.60 -14.76 3.94
N HIS A 98 17.60 -14.18 4.61
CA HIS A 98 18.87 -14.85 4.85
C HIS A 98 18.63 -16.17 5.61
N GLU A 99 19.29 -17.25 5.18
CA GLU A 99 19.10 -18.61 5.69
C GLU A 99 19.12 -18.70 7.22
N ARG A 100 20.17 -18.16 7.85
CA ARG A 100 20.28 -18.09 9.32
C ARG A 100 19.08 -17.43 10.02
N ALA A 101 18.48 -16.39 9.43
CA ALA A 101 17.28 -15.76 9.99
C ALA A 101 16.08 -16.70 9.83
N ARG A 102 15.91 -17.29 8.63
CA ARG A 102 14.84 -18.22 8.32
C ARG A 102 14.81 -19.42 9.27
N GLU A 103 15.95 -20.09 9.47
CA GLU A 103 16.08 -21.22 10.39
C GLU A 103 15.74 -20.85 11.84
N ALA A 104 16.23 -19.70 12.30
CA ALA A 104 15.94 -19.22 13.66
C ALA A 104 14.45 -18.97 13.87
N ARG A 105 13.77 -18.39 12.87
CA ARG A 105 12.32 -18.16 12.88
C ARG A 105 11.54 -19.47 12.87
N GLU A 106 11.90 -20.42 12.02
CA GLU A 106 11.27 -21.75 11.97
C GLU A 106 11.38 -22.50 13.30
N LYS A 107 12.56 -22.48 13.91
CA LYS A 107 12.76 -23.12 15.21
C LYS A 107 11.98 -22.40 16.31
N LEU A 108 11.92 -21.07 16.30
CA LEU A 108 11.08 -20.32 17.23
C LEU A 108 9.60 -20.67 17.06
N MET A 109 9.11 -20.81 15.81
CA MET A 109 7.72 -21.17 15.53
C MET A 109 7.34 -22.52 16.15
N LYS A 110 8.24 -23.52 16.03
CA LYS A 110 8.02 -24.87 16.55
C LYS A 110 8.15 -24.96 18.07
N THR A 111 9.15 -24.30 18.64
CA THR A 111 9.54 -24.50 20.04
C THR A 111 8.94 -23.49 21.02
N ARG A 112 8.56 -22.29 20.53
CA ARG A 112 8.18 -21.14 21.35
C ARG A 112 9.21 -20.78 22.43
N ASN A 113 10.46 -21.22 22.27
CA ASN A 113 11.52 -20.96 23.22
C ASN A 113 12.13 -19.57 22.96
N PHE A 114 11.62 -18.56 23.67
CA PHE A 114 12.05 -17.17 23.53
C PHE A 114 13.47 -16.91 24.04
N GLU A 115 13.93 -17.66 25.04
CA GLU A 115 15.29 -17.55 25.57
C GLU A 115 16.31 -18.03 24.55
N TRP A 116 16.10 -19.23 23.98
CA TRP A 116 16.92 -19.74 22.89
C TRP A 116 16.92 -18.79 21.69
N ALA A 117 15.75 -18.28 21.30
CA ALA A 117 15.63 -17.37 20.18
C ALA A 117 16.39 -16.04 20.43
N LEU A 118 16.34 -15.50 21.64
CA LEU A 118 17.07 -14.29 22.01
C LEU A 118 18.59 -14.44 21.81
N GLU A 119 19.14 -15.62 22.10
CA GLU A 119 20.56 -15.91 21.93
C GLU A 119 20.96 -16.16 20.47
N ASN A 120 20.05 -16.74 19.67
CA ASN A 120 20.36 -17.27 18.34
C ASN A 120 19.92 -16.38 17.17
N PHE A 121 18.98 -15.45 17.39
CA PHE A 121 18.52 -14.53 16.36
C PHE A 121 19.67 -13.60 15.89
N PRO A 122 19.77 -13.32 14.57
CA PRO A 122 20.78 -12.40 14.05
C PRO A 122 20.68 -10.99 14.67
N ARG A 123 21.82 -10.43 15.11
CA ARG A 123 21.91 -9.14 15.82
C ARG A 123 21.35 -7.92 15.07
N HIS A 124 21.26 -7.98 13.75
CA HIS A 124 20.69 -6.90 12.95
C HIS A 124 19.16 -6.81 13.05
N LEU A 125 18.49 -7.88 13.51
CA LEU A 125 17.04 -7.94 13.77
C LEU A 125 16.69 -7.26 15.11
N LYS A 126 16.99 -5.96 15.18
CA LYS A 126 16.94 -5.19 16.44
C LYS A 126 15.55 -5.22 17.08
N TYR A 127 14.50 -5.13 16.29
CA TYR A 127 13.12 -5.11 16.79
C TYR A 127 12.68 -6.48 17.32
N GLU A 128 13.03 -7.54 16.61
CA GLU A 128 12.78 -8.91 17.05
C GLU A 128 13.51 -9.21 18.36
N ILE A 129 14.78 -8.83 18.47
CA ILE A 129 15.58 -8.99 19.70
C ILE A 129 14.95 -8.23 20.88
N LEU A 130 14.44 -7.00 20.65
CA LEU A 130 13.76 -6.23 21.69
C LEU A 130 12.51 -6.93 22.21
N MET A 131 11.71 -7.52 21.32
CA MET A 131 10.53 -8.29 21.69
C MET A 131 10.90 -9.60 22.41
N LEU A 132 11.87 -10.34 21.89
CA LEU A 132 12.36 -11.59 22.49
C LEU A 132 12.90 -11.37 23.90
N LYS A 133 13.64 -10.27 24.13
CA LYS A 133 14.12 -9.89 25.46
C LYS A 133 12.99 -9.63 26.46
N HIS A 134 11.84 -9.15 25.99
CA HIS A 134 10.66 -8.98 26.83
C HIS A 134 9.99 -10.32 27.13
N LEU A 135 9.80 -11.14 26.11
CA LEU A 135 9.11 -12.43 26.21
C LEU A 135 9.92 -13.49 26.96
N SER A 136 11.25 -13.45 26.92
CA SER A 136 12.08 -14.36 27.74
C SER A 136 11.88 -14.15 29.24
N LYS A 137 11.51 -12.92 29.65
CA LYS A 137 11.18 -12.60 31.05
C LYS A 137 9.69 -12.71 31.36
N ASN A 138 8.84 -12.47 30.36
CA ASN A 138 7.38 -12.43 30.49
C ASN A 138 6.74 -13.26 29.36
N PRO A 139 6.72 -14.61 29.45
CA PRO A 139 6.43 -15.51 28.31
C PRO A 139 5.07 -15.36 27.64
N ASN A 140 4.11 -14.68 28.28
CA ASN A 140 2.75 -14.51 27.79
C ASN A 140 2.34 -13.04 27.59
N ASP A 141 3.25 -12.08 27.82
CA ASP A 141 2.95 -10.65 27.65
C ASP A 141 3.23 -10.18 26.20
N TYR A 142 2.41 -10.67 25.27
CA TYR A 142 2.51 -10.37 23.84
C TYR A 142 2.24 -8.90 23.53
N ILE A 143 1.29 -8.28 24.24
CA ILE A 143 1.00 -6.84 24.09
C ILE A 143 2.20 -6.02 24.56
N GLY A 144 2.80 -6.36 25.71
CA GLY A 144 4.02 -5.73 26.20
C GLY A 144 5.20 -5.90 25.25
N ALA A 145 5.32 -7.05 24.59
CA ALA A 145 6.32 -7.28 23.55
C ALA A 145 6.11 -6.34 22.36
N LEU A 146 4.89 -6.25 21.81
CA LEU A 146 4.56 -5.30 20.73
C LEU A 146 4.82 -3.84 21.14
N ARG A 147 4.60 -3.49 22.41
CA ARG A 147 4.89 -2.15 22.95
C ARG A 147 6.37 -1.81 23.04
N LYS A 148 7.28 -2.78 22.90
CA LYS A 148 8.72 -2.49 22.71
C LYS A 148 9.04 -1.89 21.35
N LEU A 149 8.14 -2.02 20.38
CA LEU A 149 8.30 -1.46 19.06
C LEU A 149 8.01 0.05 19.04
N PRO A 150 8.66 0.82 18.15
CA PRO A 150 8.32 2.22 17.94
C PRO A 150 6.84 2.41 17.63
N LEU A 151 6.24 3.50 18.12
CA LEU A 151 4.81 3.79 17.95
C LEU A 151 4.37 3.73 16.48
N GLN A 152 5.22 4.17 15.56
CA GLN A 152 4.86 4.20 14.14
C GLN A 152 4.85 2.81 13.51
N LEU A 153 5.69 1.89 13.99
CA LEU A 153 5.67 0.50 13.54
C LEU A 153 4.41 -0.22 14.05
N ARG A 154 4.02 0.02 15.31
CA ARG A 154 2.77 -0.50 15.87
C ARG A 154 1.55 -0.08 15.05
N ARG A 155 1.47 1.20 14.70
CA ARG A 155 0.41 1.74 13.84
C ARG A 155 0.47 1.21 12.41
N LEU A 156 1.68 1.01 11.89
CA LEU A 156 1.90 0.52 10.54
C LEU A 156 1.26 -0.85 10.32
N PHE A 157 1.29 -1.76 11.30
CA PHE A 157 0.67 -3.08 11.16
C PHE A 157 -0.83 -2.99 10.84
N THR A 158 -1.60 -2.33 11.70
CA THR A 158 -3.04 -2.12 11.49
C THR A 158 -3.30 -1.41 10.17
N GLN A 159 -2.54 -0.36 9.86
CA GLN A 159 -2.71 0.39 8.61
C GLN A 159 -2.35 -0.44 7.37
N ALA A 160 -1.38 -1.36 7.46
CA ALA A 160 -1.04 -2.27 6.38
C ALA A 160 -2.18 -3.27 6.16
N TYR A 161 -2.88 -3.71 7.20
CA TYR A 161 -4.08 -4.52 7.01
C TYR A 161 -5.22 -3.73 6.34
N GLN A 162 -5.42 -2.45 6.70
CA GLN A 162 -6.36 -1.60 5.97
C GLN A 162 -5.96 -1.44 4.49
N SER A 163 -4.66 -1.26 4.20
CA SER A 163 -4.13 -1.21 2.84
C SER A 163 -4.37 -2.51 2.05
N TYR A 164 -4.27 -3.67 2.71
CA TYR A 164 -4.57 -4.97 2.12
C TYR A 164 -6.06 -5.07 1.73
N LEU A 165 -6.97 -4.71 2.64
CA LEU A 165 -8.40 -4.72 2.38
C LEU A 165 -8.77 -3.74 1.26
N PHE A 166 -8.22 -2.52 1.27
CA PHE A 166 -8.39 -1.56 0.19
C PHE A 166 -7.99 -2.15 -1.17
N ASN A 167 -6.83 -2.80 -1.25
CA ASN A 167 -6.40 -3.46 -2.49
C ASN A 167 -7.39 -4.55 -2.92
N ARG A 168 -7.93 -5.35 -1.97
CA ARG A 168 -8.94 -6.37 -2.27
C ARG A 168 -10.23 -5.75 -2.80
N PHE A 169 -10.74 -4.67 -2.19
CA PHE A 169 -11.94 -3.96 -2.64
C PHE A 169 -11.76 -3.38 -4.04
N LEU A 170 -10.63 -2.71 -4.28
CA LEU A 170 -10.29 -2.11 -5.57
C LEU A 170 -10.18 -3.18 -6.66
N SER A 171 -9.48 -4.29 -6.41
CA SER A 171 -9.37 -5.41 -7.34
C SER A 171 -10.73 -6.02 -7.67
N GLU A 172 -11.60 -6.19 -6.67
CA GLU A 172 -12.92 -6.77 -6.87
C GLU A 172 -13.84 -5.85 -7.69
N ARG A 173 -13.79 -4.53 -7.47
CA ARG A 173 -14.51 -3.55 -8.29
C ARG A 173 -14.10 -3.63 -9.77
N ILE A 174 -12.79 -3.69 -10.03
CA ILE A 174 -12.24 -3.89 -11.38
C ILE A 174 -12.70 -5.23 -11.96
N ARG A 175 -12.67 -6.31 -11.19
CA ARG A 175 -13.08 -7.66 -11.63
C ARG A 175 -14.55 -7.71 -12.03
N ARG A 176 -15.42 -7.00 -11.31
CA ARG A 176 -16.85 -6.83 -11.64
C ARG A 176 -17.11 -5.84 -12.78
N LYS A 177 -16.05 -5.28 -13.39
CA LYS A 177 -16.12 -4.28 -14.48
C LYS A 177 -16.89 -3.02 -14.11
N ILE A 178 -16.87 -2.65 -12.84
CA ILE A 178 -17.48 -1.42 -12.35
C ILE A 178 -16.47 -0.28 -12.54
N SER A 179 -16.93 0.85 -13.07
CA SER A 179 -16.06 2.00 -13.35
C SER A 179 -15.36 2.50 -12.09
N LEU A 180 -14.06 2.80 -12.20
CA LEU A 180 -13.32 3.51 -11.13
C LEU A 180 -13.34 5.03 -11.30
N LYS A 181 -13.79 5.51 -12.46
CA LYS A 181 -13.85 6.92 -12.79
C LYS A 181 -15.25 7.48 -12.53
N GLU A 182 -16.26 6.75 -12.99
CA GLU A 182 -17.65 7.19 -12.93
C GLU A 182 -18.31 6.68 -11.64
N PRO A 183 -18.82 7.59 -10.79
CA PRO A 183 -19.49 7.23 -9.54
C PRO A 183 -20.86 6.59 -9.79
N GLN A 184 -21.21 5.62 -8.95
CA GLN A 184 -22.52 4.98 -8.89
C GLN A 184 -23.20 5.27 -7.56
N ILE A 185 -24.53 5.09 -7.50
CA ILE A 185 -25.29 5.23 -6.25
C ILE A 185 -24.69 4.32 -5.18
N GLY A 186 -24.43 4.92 -4.02
CA GLY A 186 -23.81 4.29 -2.86
C GLY A 186 -22.28 4.41 -2.80
N ASP A 187 -21.61 4.82 -3.87
CA ASP A 187 -20.17 5.10 -3.83
C ASP A 187 -19.84 6.26 -2.90
N TYR A 188 -18.64 6.23 -2.33
CA TYR A 188 -18.03 7.44 -1.80
C TYR A 188 -17.30 8.21 -2.90
N ILE A 189 -17.32 9.52 -2.81
CA ILE A 189 -16.45 10.42 -3.58
C ILE A 189 -15.60 11.28 -2.65
N VAL A 190 -14.45 11.73 -3.14
CA VAL A 190 -13.61 12.75 -2.50
C VAL A 190 -13.46 13.96 -3.41
N TYR A 191 -13.57 15.15 -2.84
CA TYR A 191 -13.30 16.39 -3.58
C TYR A 191 -11.80 16.57 -3.74
N VAL A 192 -11.38 17.12 -4.89
CA VAL A 192 -9.98 17.47 -5.14
C VAL A 192 -9.76 18.98 -5.09
N ASP A 193 -8.57 19.39 -4.66
CA ASP A 193 -8.17 20.80 -4.66
C ASP A 193 -7.84 21.31 -6.08
N GLN A 194 -7.43 22.58 -6.18
CA GLN A 194 -7.05 23.20 -7.47
C GLN A 194 -5.88 22.49 -8.18
N ARG A 195 -5.06 21.73 -7.45
CA ARG A 195 -3.94 20.93 -7.99
C ARG A 195 -4.36 19.47 -8.21
N GLY A 196 -5.64 19.15 -8.06
CA GLY A 196 -6.16 17.80 -8.23
C GLY A 196 -5.80 16.84 -7.09
N LEU A 197 -5.35 17.32 -5.92
CA LEU A 197 -5.10 16.45 -4.76
C LEU A 197 -6.41 16.14 -4.03
N PRO A 198 -6.68 14.87 -3.69
CA PRO A 198 -7.79 14.52 -2.81
C PRO A 198 -7.73 15.26 -1.47
N THR A 199 -8.86 15.83 -1.08
CA THR A 199 -9.06 16.55 0.18
C THR A 199 -9.75 15.65 1.21
N GLN A 200 -9.95 16.18 2.43
CA GLN A 200 -10.73 15.52 3.47
C GLN A 200 -12.25 15.58 3.24
N TYR A 201 -12.71 16.44 2.31
CA TYR A 201 -14.12 16.57 2.00
C TYR A 201 -14.55 15.41 1.12
N SER A 202 -15.68 14.81 1.47
CA SER A 202 -16.25 13.65 0.81
C SER A 202 -17.76 13.69 0.87
N ALA A 203 -18.40 12.95 -0.03
CA ALA A 203 -19.84 12.74 -0.04
C ALA A 203 -20.12 11.28 -0.39
N LYS A 204 -21.31 10.81 -0.03
CA LYS A 204 -21.86 9.55 -0.54
C LYS A 204 -22.82 9.87 -1.67
N VAL A 205 -22.73 9.10 -2.75
CA VAL A 205 -23.57 9.26 -3.93
C VAL A 205 -24.95 8.68 -3.63
N ALA A 206 -25.99 9.47 -3.85
CA ALA A 206 -27.39 9.09 -3.73
C ALA A 206 -28.16 9.58 -4.96
N GLU A 207 -29.39 9.10 -5.15
CA GLU A 207 -30.22 9.52 -6.30
C GLU A 207 -30.35 11.06 -6.40
N GLN A 208 -30.48 11.72 -5.26
CA GLN A 208 -30.71 13.16 -5.16
C GLN A 208 -29.53 14.03 -5.61
N ASN A 209 -28.29 13.52 -5.54
CA ASN A 209 -27.07 14.29 -5.84
C ASN A 209 -26.27 13.69 -7.01
N LEU A 210 -26.80 12.66 -7.68
CA LEU A 210 -26.08 11.92 -8.72
C LEU A 210 -25.70 12.82 -9.90
N GLU A 211 -26.64 13.62 -10.42
CA GLU A 211 -26.39 14.51 -11.56
C GLU A 211 -25.32 15.58 -11.25
N GLU A 212 -25.37 16.16 -10.05
CA GLU A 212 -24.36 17.12 -9.59
C GLU A 212 -22.97 16.46 -9.52
N ILE A 213 -22.90 15.27 -8.89
CA ILE A 213 -21.65 14.54 -8.73
C ILE A 213 -21.08 14.08 -10.09
N GLN A 214 -21.93 13.68 -11.03
CA GLN A 214 -21.52 13.35 -12.40
C GLN A 214 -20.94 14.59 -13.09
N SER A 215 -21.61 15.75 -13.02
CA SER A 215 -21.08 17.01 -13.55
C SER A 215 -19.74 17.41 -12.92
N LEU A 216 -19.58 17.22 -11.60
CA LEU A 216 -18.32 17.47 -10.91
C LEU A 216 -17.23 16.48 -11.31
N THR A 217 -17.59 15.23 -11.62
CA THR A 217 -16.66 14.18 -12.07
C THR A 217 -16.12 14.52 -13.46
N GLU A 218 -16.98 14.93 -14.38
CA GLU A 218 -16.60 15.41 -15.73
C GLU A 218 -15.66 16.63 -15.66
N LYS A 219 -15.93 17.55 -14.72
CA LYS A 219 -15.07 18.72 -14.45
C LYS A 219 -13.79 18.37 -13.68
N GLY A 220 -13.57 17.11 -13.33
CA GLY A 220 -12.40 16.64 -12.58
C GLY A 220 -12.31 17.18 -11.15
N LYS A 221 -13.43 17.57 -10.54
CA LYS A 221 -13.51 18.15 -9.19
C LYS A 221 -13.73 17.12 -8.08
N VAL A 222 -14.15 15.91 -8.43
CA VAL A 222 -14.31 14.79 -7.51
C VAL A 222 -13.70 13.53 -8.10
N ARG A 223 -13.43 12.54 -7.24
CA ARG A 223 -13.00 11.19 -7.63
C ARG A 223 -13.76 10.15 -6.82
N VAL A 224 -14.09 9.02 -7.46
CA VAL A 224 -14.56 7.83 -6.73
C VAL A 224 -13.51 7.44 -5.69
N ALA A 225 -13.98 7.17 -4.48
CA ALA A 225 -13.16 6.79 -3.35
C ALA A 225 -13.63 5.44 -2.78
N ILE A 226 -12.67 4.62 -2.39
CA ILE A 226 -12.90 3.37 -1.69
C ILE A 226 -12.44 3.56 -0.23
N PRO A 227 -13.21 3.05 0.75
CA PRO A 227 -12.85 3.16 2.15
C PRO A 227 -11.59 2.36 2.48
N ILE A 228 -10.71 3.04 3.18
CA ILE A 228 -9.74 2.42 4.08
C ILE A 228 -10.53 2.16 5.38
N ILE A 229 -11.12 0.96 5.49
CA ILE A 229 -12.02 0.59 6.59
C ILE A 229 -11.34 0.80 7.94
N GLY A 230 -12.08 1.37 8.89
CA GLY A 230 -11.64 1.50 10.27
C GLY A 230 -12.82 1.85 11.18
N TYR A 231 -12.56 2.07 12.48
CA TYR A 231 -13.65 2.16 13.45
C TYR A 231 -14.57 3.39 13.29
N LYS A 232 -14.17 4.39 12.49
CA LYS A 232 -15.02 5.52 12.08
C LYS A 232 -15.45 5.46 10.61
N GLN A 233 -14.67 4.84 9.74
CA GLN A 233 -14.97 4.74 8.31
C GLN A 233 -15.80 3.50 8.03
N GLN A 234 -17.09 3.72 7.71
CA GLN A 234 -18.00 2.65 7.31
C GLN A 234 -17.79 2.25 5.84
N PRO A 235 -18.25 1.05 5.45
CA PRO A 235 -18.37 0.66 4.06
C PRO A 235 -19.24 1.63 3.25
N SER A 236 -19.00 1.61 1.94
CA SER A 236 -19.86 2.19 0.91
C SER A 236 -21.25 1.56 0.93
N GLU A 237 -22.18 2.12 0.16
CA GLU A 237 -23.47 1.52 -0.15
C GLU A 237 -23.48 0.99 -1.60
N GLY A 238 -24.62 0.47 -2.05
CA GLY A 238 -24.77 -0.09 -3.38
C GLY A 238 -23.78 -1.24 -3.66
N ILE A 239 -23.41 -1.39 -4.93
CA ILE A 239 -22.56 -2.50 -5.40
C ILE A 239 -21.17 -2.46 -4.74
N GLN A 240 -20.63 -1.27 -4.51
CA GLN A 240 -19.34 -1.12 -3.83
C GLN A 240 -19.42 -1.55 -2.37
N GLY A 241 -20.51 -1.22 -1.69
CA GLY A 241 -20.78 -1.69 -0.33
C GLY A 241 -20.91 -3.20 -0.23
N GLU A 242 -21.52 -3.86 -1.21
CA GLU A 242 -21.61 -5.32 -1.29
C GLU A 242 -20.23 -5.96 -1.39
N ILE A 243 -19.37 -5.45 -2.30
CA ILE A 243 -17.98 -5.90 -2.44
C ILE A 243 -17.24 -5.85 -1.10
N GLU A 244 -17.36 -4.73 -0.40
CA GLU A 244 -16.67 -4.50 0.87
C GLU A 244 -17.20 -5.43 1.96
N LYS A 245 -18.52 -5.56 2.09
CA LYS A 245 -19.17 -6.47 3.05
C LYS A 245 -18.75 -7.92 2.81
N GLU A 246 -18.83 -8.42 1.58
CA GLU A 246 -18.43 -9.79 1.25
C GLU A 246 -16.97 -10.07 1.63
N ILE A 247 -16.07 -9.13 1.38
CA ILE A 247 -14.64 -9.30 1.70
C ILE A 247 -14.43 -9.22 3.23
N LEU A 248 -15.08 -8.28 3.92
CA LEU A 248 -15.00 -8.18 5.39
C LEU A 248 -15.55 -9.44 6.08
N GLU A 249 -16.65 -10.00 5.58
CA GLU A 249 -17.25 -11.26 6.05
C GLU A 249 -16.31 -12.44 5.84
N LYS A 250 -15.72 -12.58 4.64
CA LYS A 250 -14.70 -13.61 4.35
C LYS A 250 -13.47 -13.49 5.25
N GLU A 251 -13.08 -12.27 5.60
CA GLU A 251 -11.98 -12.01 6.52
C GLU A 251 -12.38 -12.20 7.99
N GLY A 252 -13.69 -12.26 8.30
CA GLY A 252 -14.24 -12.41 9.64
C GLY A 252 -13.99 -11.19 10.52
N ILE A 253 -14.15 -9.98 9.97
CA ILE A 253 -13.89 -8.72 10.67
C ILE A 253 -15.01 -7.70 10.45
N LYS A 254 -15.14 -6.75 11.38
CA LYS A 254 -16.05 -5.60 11.31
C LYS A 254 -15.25 -4.29 11.41
N PRO A 255 -15.76 -3.16 10.91
CA PRO A 255 -15.09 -1.87 11.05
C PRO A 255 -14.71 -1.52 12.50
N GLN A 256 -15.56 -1.88 13.47
CA GLN A 256 -15.34 -1.63 14.89
C GLN A 256 -14.12 -2.36 15.47
N ASP A 257 -13.69 -3.48 14.87
CA ASP A 257 -12.53 -4.25 15.35
C ASP A 257 -11.22 -3.49 15.17
N PHE A 258 -11.19 -2.48 14.29
CA PHE A 258 -10.07 -1.56 14.16
C PHE A 258 -9.92 -0.61 15.37
N TYR A 259 -10.86 -0.63 16.32
CA TYR A 259 -10.69 -0.06 17.66
C TYR A 259 -10.13 -1.13 18.60
N VAL A 260 -8.81 -1.24 18.63
CA VAL A 260 -8.07 -2.24 19.41
C VAL A 260 -8.02 -1.79 20.87
N LYS A 261 -8.99 -2.24 21.69
CA LYS A 261 -9.17 -1.81 23.08
C LYS A 261 -7.91 -1.96 23.93
N ASP A 262 -7.24 -3.10 23.83
CA ASP A 262 -6.05 -3.43 24.64
C ASP A 262 -4.78 -2.73 24.16
N MET A 263 -4.81 -2.18 22.95
CA MET A 263 -3.68 -1.50 22.30
C MET A 263 -4.18 -0.27 21.52
N ARG A 264 -4.81 0.67 22.22
CA ARG A 264 -5.47 1.86 21.64
C ARG A 264 -4.58 2.64 20.68
N GLU A 265 -3.28 2.69 20.94
CA GLU A 265 -2.31 3.37 20.10
C GLU A 265 -2.16 2.78 18.69
N ALA A 266 -2.57 1.52 18.48
CA ALA A 266 -2.60 0.80 17.21
C ALA A 266 -4.00 0.82 16.54
N SER A 267 -4.99 1.46 17.16
CA SER A 267 -6.33 1.61 16.56
C SER A 267 -6.29 2.50 15.32
N ALA A 268 -7.12 2.18 14.32
CA ALA A 268 -7.17 2.90 13.07
C ALA A 268 -8.59 3.38 12.74
N LYS A 269 -8.76 4.70 12.64
CA LYS A 269 -10.08 5.34 12.40
C LYS A 269 -10.65 5.00 11.02
N GLY A 270 -9.78 4.71 10.05
CA GLY A 270 -10.15 4.62 8.65
C GLY A 270 -10.31 6.00 8.01
N GLU A 271 -10.34 6.00 6.68
CA GLU A 271 -10.44 7.20 5.84
C GLU A 271 -10.89 6.80 4.43
N LEU A 272 -11.04 7.77 3.54
CA LEU A 272 -11.34 7.53 2.13
C LEU A 272 -10.09 7.72 1.28
N ARG A 273 -9.93 6.85 0.28
CA ARG A 273 -8.83 6.94 -0.68
C ARG A 273 -9.39 6.89 -2.10
N ALA A 274 -8.97 7.83 -2.93
CA ALA A 274 -9.34 7.85 -4.35
C ALA A 274 -8.93 6.53 -5.02
N ALA A 275 -9.86 5.93 -5.77
CA ALA A 275 -9.67 4.65 -6.47
C ALA A 275 -8.64 4.76 -7.61
N LEU A 276 -8.52 5.95 -8.21
CA LEU A 276 -7.58 6.28 -9.26
C LEU A 276 -6.61 7.39 -8.82
N THR A 277 -5.38 7.31 -9.32
CA THR A 277 -4.40 8.39 -9.26
C THR A 277 -4.01 8.81 -10.68
N PRO A 278 -3.87 10.12 -10.95
CA PRO A 278 -3.42 10.57 -12.26
C PRO A 278 -1.93 10.26 -12.46
N LEU A 279 -1.58 9.98 -13.71
CA LEU A 279 -0.20 10.00 -14.19
C LEU A 279 0.06 11.40 -14.77
N ILE A 280 0.98 12.16 -14.18
CA ILE A 280 1.22 13.56 -14.53
C ILE A 280 2.59 13.69 -15.20
N ASP A 281 2.69 14.52 -16.23
CA ASP A 281 3.93 14.81 -16.96
C ASP A 281 4.71 13.55 -17.37
N PHE A 282 4.02 12.53 -17.89
CA PHE A 282 4.71 11.33 -18.38
C PHE A 282 5.47 11.64 -19.66
N SER A 283 6.76 11.35 -19.66
CA SER A 283 7.62 11.36 -20.84
C SER A 283 8.57 10.18 -20.81
N TYR A 284 9.07 9.79 -21.98
CA TYR A 284 10.08 8.74 -22.09
C TYR A 284 11.04 9.04 -23.23
N GLU A 285 12.31 8.67 -23.03
CA GLU A 285 13.34 8.77 -24.06
C GLU A 285 13.22 7.63 -25.07
N LYS A 286 13.70 7.84 -26.30
CA LYS A 286 13.67 6.78 -27.32
C LYS A 286 14.36 5.52 -26.77
N PRO A 287 13.69 4.34 -26.80
CA PRO A 287 14.32 3.10 -26.35
C PRO A 287 15.64 2.87 -27.08
N CYS A 288 16.67 2.50 -26.34
CA CYS A 288 18.03 2.34 -26.85
C CYS A 288 18.69 1.06 -26.31
N ARG A 289 19.90 0.76 -26.78
CA ARG A 289 20.64 -0.42 -26.30
C ARG A 289 20.97 -0.25 -24.82
N ASP A 290 20.80 -1.32 -24.05
CA ASP A 290 21.15 -1.34 -22.63
C ASP A 290 22.67 -1.51 -22.49
N SER A 291 23.35 -0.50 -21.98
CA SER A 291 24.81 -0.54 -21.76
C SER A 291 25.25 -1.63 -20.78
N ALA A 292 24.37 -2.03 -19.86
CA ALA A 292 24.64 -3.12 -18.91
C ALA A 292 24.30 -4.51 -19.48
N ASN A 293 23.48 -4.57 -20.53
CA ASN A 293 23.03 -5.81 -21.15
C ASN A 293 23.04 -5.66 -22.69
N PRO A 294 24.19 -5.87 -23.37
CA PRO A 294 24.36 -5.49 -24.78
C PRO A 294 23.35 -6.09 -25.77
N SER A 295 22.75 -7.25 -25.44
CA SER A 295 21.71 -7.92 -26.24
C SER A 295 20.28 -7.42 -25.95
N LYS A 296 20.11 -6.53 -24.97
CA LYS A 296 18.83 -6.02 -24.48
C LYS A 296 18.73 -4.50 -24.67
N ARG A 297 17.54 -3.97 -24.39
CA ARG A 297 17.19 -2.56 -24.55
C ARG A 297 16.87 -1.95 -23.18
N MET A 298 16.95 -0.64 -23.10
CA MET A 298 16.51 0.12 -21.95
C MET A 298 15.59 1.26 -22.36
N LEU A 299 14.76 1.70 -21.43
CA LEU A 299 13.82 2.80 -21.56
C LEU A 299 13.92 3.66 -20.32
N GLU A 300 14.27 4.94 -20.49
CA GLU A 300 14.15 5.92 -19.42
C GLU A 300 12.81 6.63 -19.53
N CYS A 301 12.10 6.75 -18.41
CA CYS A 301 10.85 7.49 -18.32
C CYS A 301 10.83 8.42 -17.11
N SER A 302 10.10 9.51 -17.23
CA SER A 302 9.88 10.51 -16.18
C SER A 302 8.40 10.73 -15.99
N PHE A 303 7.95 10.88 -14.74
CA PHE A 303 6.56 11.15 -14.41
C PHE A 303 6.41 11.67 -12.98
N ILE A 304 5.27 12.30 -12.69
CA ILE A 304 4.87 12.69 -11.34
C ILE A 304 3.72 11.83 -10.86
N LEU A 305 3.82 11.38 -9.62
CA LEU A 305 2.69 10.83 -8.87
C LEU A 305 2.41 11.67 -7.62
N GLN A 306 1.13 11.84 -7.34
CA GLN A 306 0.65 12.53 -6.14
C GLN A 306 1.06 11.76 -4.87
N ARG A 307 1.12 12.46 -3.74
CA ARG A 307 1.44 11.84 -2.44
C ARG A 307 0.50 10.67 -2.14
N GLY A 308 1.04 9.62 -1.53
CA GLY A 308 0.28 8.41 -1.21
C GLY A 308 0.09 7.45 -2.38
N SER A 309 0.57 7.77 -3.58
CA SER A 309 0.64 6.86 -4.73
C SER A 309 2.04 6.22 -4.84
N TYR A 310 2.14 5.09 -5.53
CA TYR A 310 3.35 4.26 -5.58
C TYR A 310 3.86 4.12 -7.03
N ALA A 311 5.12 4.50 -7.28
CA ALA A 311 5.74 4.35 -8.60
C ALA A 311 5.78 2.88 -9.05
N THR A 312 5.97 1.95 -8.12
CA THR A 312 5.92 0.50 -8.38
C THR A 312 4.55 0.04 -8.89
N VAL A 313 3.45 0.69 -8.52
CA VAL A 313 2.13 0.33 -9.05
C VAL A 313 2.03 0.73 -10.53
N PHE A 314 2.47 1.94 -10.88
CA PHE A 314 2.53 2.36 -12.29
C PHE A 314 3.48 1.48 -13.11
N LEU A 315 4.70 1.25 -12.61
CA LEU A 315 5.68 0.42 -13.30
C LEU A 315 5.19 -1.01 -13.51
N ARG A 316 4.41 -1.57 -12.58
CA ARG A 316 3.79 -2.88 -12.76
C ARG A 316 2.83 -2.90 -13.94
N GLU A 317 2.03 -1.85 -14.13
CA GLU A 317 1.14 -1.74 -15.29
C GLU A 317 1.91 -1.54 -16.61
N LEU A 318 3.04 -0.82 -16.56
CA LEU A 318 3.91 -0.58 -17.72
C LEU A 318 4.71 -1.83 -18.12
N MET A 319 5.25 -2.56 -17.15
CA MET A 319 6.14 -3.70 -17.37
C MET A 319 5.39 -5.03 -17.48
N LYS A 320 4.24 -5.18 -16.81
CA LYS A 320 3.45 -6.42 -16.68
C LYS A 320 4.33 -7.67 -16.42
N PRO A 321 5.20 -7.66 -15.39
CA PRO A 321 6.15 -8.74 -15.16
C PRO A 321 5.44 -10.03 -14.73
N ARG A 322 6.00 -11.18 -15.13
CA ARG A 322 5.53 -12.50 -14.66
C ARG A 322 5.95 -12.79 -13.22
N ASN A 323 7.20 -12.44 -12.89
CA ASN A 323 7.76 -12.52 -11.55
C ASN A 323 8.12 -11.09 -11.09
N LEU A 324 7.48 -10.62 -10.03
CA LEU A 324 7.71 -9.28 -9.48
C LEU A 324 9.14 -9.11 -8.96
N ILE A 325 9.67 -10.13 -8.29
CA ILE A 325 10.97 -10.05 -7.60
C ILE A 325 12.11 -10.02 -8.62
N GLU A 326 12.07 -10.91 -9.62
CA GLU A 326 13.03 -10.90 -10.73
C GLU A 326 12.98 -9.57 -11.52
N ALA A 327 11.82 -8.93 -11.57
CA ALA A 327 11.66 -7.62 -12.21
C ALA A 327 12.11 -6.44 -11.33
N GLY A 328 12.68 -6.70 -10.16
CA GLY A 328 13.26 -5.69 -9.27
C GLY A 328 12.24 -4.95 -8.41
N PHE A 329 11.07 -5.54 -8.16
CA PHE A 329 10.06 -4.98 -7.26
C PHE A 329 10.41 -5.27 -5.80
#